data_AF-A0A5C3F4G7-F1
#
_entry.id   AF-A0A5C3F4G7-F1
#
_cell.length_a   1.000
_cell.length_b   1.000
_cell.length_c   1.000
_cell.angle_alpha   90.00
_cell.angle_beta   90.00
_cell.angle_gamma   90.00
#
_symmetry.space_group_name_H-M   'P 1'
#
loop_
_entity.id
_entity.type
_entity.pdbx_description
1 polymer ?
#
loop_
_entity_poly.entity_id
_entity_poly.type
_entity_poly.pdbx_seq_one_letter_code
_entity_poly.pdbx_strand_id
1 'polypeptide(L)'
;MADPSSSSSAAPATTDTSTPNLLPGGFHAFAPQSDFLDNSSTNSIRPLTDAIITVRIIKSFEFRSMKAYVVKGIDLTTTSVADLEQRCVNEVRTNPAFKAFRSYAPKLDTLKLYTRAHGSKTTNLIINLDHPEWLLTDDNVAAMVPGKSRATATLAELGIENEHELSLFNRDEYERFLANPEVRWDSTG
;
A
#
# COMPACT_ATOMS: atom_id res chain seq x y z
N MET A 1 -26.35 -40.36 -68.10
CA MET A 1 -27.61 -40.53 -68.86
C MET A 1 -28.61 -39.55 -68.26
N ALA A 2 -29.08 -38.59 -69.07
CA ALA A 2 -30.05 -37.51 -68.80
C ALA A 2 -29.60 -36.24 -68.02
N ASP A 3 -29.54 -35.15 -68.80
CA ASP A 3 -29.71 -33.69 -68.57
C ASP A 3 -31.03 -33.29 -67.82
N PRO A 4 -31.47 -32.01 -67.71
CA PRO A 4 -30.84 -30.69 -67.36
C PRO A 4 -31.76 -29.74 -66.48
N SER A 5 -31.34 -28.47 -66.25
CA SER A 5 -32.17 -27.22 -66.06
C SER A 5 -33.11 -27.11 -64.82
N SER A 6 -33.49 -25.98 -64.17
CA SER A 6 -33.25 -24.52 -64.24
C SER A 6 -34.03 -23.80 -63.10
N SER A 7 -33.67 -22.53 -62.81
CA SER A 7 -34.46 -21.44 -62.15
C SER A 7 -34.61 -21.50 -60.60
N SER A 8 -34.12 -20.55 -59.78
CA SER A 8 -34.41 -19.10 -59.59
C SER A 8 -35.30 -18.84 -58.35
N SER A 9 -34.78 -18.17 -57.31
CA SER A 9 -35.26 -16.86 -56.83
C SER A 9 -34.89 -16.55 -55.35
N ALA A 10 -34.50 -15.29 -55.16
CA ALA A 10 -34.71 -14.41 -54.00
C ALA A 10 -34.04 -14.70 -52.63
N ALA A 11 -33.19 -13.73 -52.23
CA ALA A 11 -32.84 -13.43 -50.84
C ALA A 11 -34.05 -12.94 -50.02
N PRO A 12 -33.94 -12.87 -48.69
CA PRO A 12 -33.67 -11.53 -48.14
C PRO A 12 -32.63 -11.50 -47.02
N ALA A 13 -32.00 -10.33 -46.90
CA ALA A 13 -31.17 -9.92 -45.79
C ALA A 13 -32.02 -9.69 -44.53
N THR A 14 -31.51 -10.10 -43.37
CA THR A 14 -31.94 -9.60 -42.06
C THR A 14 -30.75 -9.00 -41.35
N THR A 15 -30.59 -7.70 -41.55
CA THR A 15 -29.90 -6.77 -40.65
C THR A 15 -30.61 -6.80 -39.30
N ASP A 16 -30.05 -7.52 -38.32
CA ASP A 16 -30.44 -7.36 -36.92
C ASP A 16 -29.92 -6.01 -36.43
N THR A 17 -30.79 -5.00 -36.52
CA THR A 17 -30.58 -3.69 -35.92
C THR A 17 -30.95 -3.83 -34.46
N SER A 18 -29.95 -4.00 -33.59
CA SER A 18 -30.12 -3.95 -32.14
C SER A 18 -30.50 -2.52 -31.73
N THR A 19 -31.80 -2.25 -31.59
CA THR A 19 -32.30 -1.00 -31.02
C THR A 19 -31.82 -0.90 -29.57
N PRO A 20 -31.08 0.16 -29.17
CA PRO A 20 -30.68 0.31 -27.78
C PRO A 20 -31.94 0.51 -26.94
N ASN A 21 -32.09 -0.32 -25.90
CA ASN A 21 -33.20 -0.27 -24.95
C ASN A 21 -33.06 1.01 -24.08
N LEU A 22 -33.49 2.14 -24.62
CA LEU A 22 -33.47 3.45 -23.97
C LEU A 22 -34.76 3.64 -23.17
N LEU A 23 -34.61 4.10 -21.92
CA LEU A 23 -35.73 4.52 -21.08
C LEU A 23 -36.35 5.82 -21.61
N PRO A 24 -37.61 6.13 -21.25
CA PRO A 24 -38.23 7.41 -21.57
C PRO A 24 -37.33 8.58 -21.13
N GLY A 25 -36.99 9.48 -22.05
CA GLY A 25 -36.02 10.55 -21.82
C GLY A 25 -34.61 10.30 -22.39
N GLY A 26 -34.38 9.17 -23.07
CA GLY A 26 -33.12 8.92 -23.79
C GLY A 26 -31.97 8.43 -22.91
N PHE A 27 -32.26 7.99 -21.68
CA PHE A 27 -31.25 7.40 -20.79
C PHE A 27 -31.09 5.90 -21.08
N HIS A 28 -29.84 5.42 -21.07
CA HIS A 28 -29.58 3.98 -21.05
C HIS A 28 -30.05 3.38 -19.72
N ALA A 29 -30.72 2.22 -19.78
CA ALA A 29 -30.99 1.45 -18.57
C ALA A 29 -29.66 1.15 -17.85
N PHE A 30 -29.60 1.41 -16.54
CA PHE A 30 -28.44 1.05 -15.73
C PHE A 30 -28.26 -0.48 -15.77
N ALA A 31 -27.29 -0.94 -16.55
CA ALA A 31 -26.86 -2.33 -16.63
C ALA A 31 -25.52 -2.44 -15.89
N PRO A 32 -25.53 -2.68 -14.56
CA PRO A 32 -24.28 -2.89 -13.86
C PRO A 32 -23.59 -4.11 -14.48
N GLN A 33 -22.39 -3.93 -15.01
CA GLN A 33 -21.57 -5.05 -15.43
C GLN A 33 -21.28 -5.90 -14.20
N SER A 34 -21.77 -7.14 -14.20
CA SER A 34 -21.66 -8.09 -13.09
C SER A 34 -20.25 -8.66 -12.89
N ASP A 35 -19.19 -8.00 -13.40
CA ASP A 35 -17.80 -8.46 -13.27
C ASP A 35 -17.20 -8.21 -11.86
N PHE A 36 -18.03 -7.92 -10.86
CA PHE A 36 -17.67 -7.78 -9.45
C PHE A 36 -17.64 -9.11 -8.68
N LEU A 37 -17.49 -10.25 -9.37
CA LEU A 37 -17.55 -11.57 -8.73
C LEU A 37 -16.25 -12.00 -8.02
N ASP A 38 -15.16 -11.24 -8.16
CA ASP A 38 -13.94 -11.46 -7.39
C ASP A 38 -13.85 -10.45 -6.23
N ASN A 39 -14.33 -10.87 -5.06
CA ASN A 39 -14.24 -10.12 -3.80
C ASN A 39 -12.89 -10.36 -3.08
N SER A 40 -11.86 -10.88 -3.75
CA SER A 40 -10.55 -11.02 -3.13
C SER A 40 -10.00 -9.65 -2.72
N SER A 41 -9.47 -9.56 -1.49
CA SER A 41 -8.84 -8.34 -0.98
C SER A 41 -7.73 -7.91 -1.93
N THR A 42 -7.65 -6.61 -2.27
CA THR A 42 -6.64 -6.08 -3.20
C THR A 42 -5.20 -6.41 -2.77
N ASN A 43 -4.97 -6.54 -1.47
CA ASN A 43 -3.71 -6.98 -0.89
C ASN A 43 -3.27 -8.38 -1.35
N SER A 44 -4.19 -9.29 -1.65
CA SER A 44 -3.89 -10.67 -2.04
C SER A 44 -3.69 -10.87 -3.55
N ILE A 45 -3.97 -9.84 -4.36
CA ILE A 45 -3.91 -9.91 -5.83
C ILE A 45 -2.45 -9.93 -6.33
N ARG A 46 -1.52 -9.31 -5.58
CA ARG A 46 -0.09 -9.31 -5.91
C ARG A 46 0.65 -10.38 -5.12
N PRO A 47 1.57 -11.14 -5.73
CA PRO A 47 2.41 -12.08 -4.99
C PRO A 47 3.32 -11.32 -4.02
N LEU A 48 3.66 -11.94 -2.89
CA LEU A 48 4.58 -11.37 -1.88
C LEU A 48 5.97 -11.03 -2.45
N THR A 49 6.34 -11.61 -3.58
CA THR A 49 7.59 -11.35 -4.30
C THR A 49 7.57 -10.07 -5.14
N ASP A 50 6.39 -9.47 -5.38
CA ASP A 50 6.20 -8.22 -6.14
C ASP A 50 5.18 -7.30 -5.44
N ALA A 51 5.47 -6.99 -4.18
CA ALA A 51 4.60 -6.15 -3.37
C ALA A 51 4.87 -4.65 -3.60
N ILE A 52 3.89 -3.84 -3.21
CA ILE A 52 4.01 -2.39 -3.09
C ILE A 52 3.73 -2.05 -1.64
N ILE A 53 4.67 -1.39 -0.95
CA ILE A 53 4.47 -0.92 0.43
C ILE A 53 4.72 0.58 0.51
N THR A 54 4.11 1.23 1.49
CA THR A 54 4.33 2.65 1.75
C THR A 54 5.06 2.83 3.07
N VAL A 55 6.21 3.50 3.04
CA VAL A 55 6.97 3.87 4.24
C VAL A 55 6.83 5.36 4.49
N ARG A 56 6.18 5.73 5.59
CA ARG A 56 6.01 7.10 6.06
C ARG A 56 7.29 7.52 6.77
N ILE A 57 8.10 8.36 6.13
CA ILE A 57 9.32 8.92 6.72
C ILE A 57 8.92 10.07 7.63
N ILE A 58 9.04 9.91 8.94
CA ILE A 58 8.66 10.93 9.92
C ILE A 58 9.91 11.71 10.33
N LYS A 59 9.85 13.02 10.18
CA LYS A 59 10.88 13.97 10.63
C LYS A 59 10.56 14.58 11.99
N SER A 60 9.28 14.72 12.33
CA SER A 60 8.87 15.24 13.63
C SER A 60 7.46 14.76 14.00
N PHE A 61 7.32 14.24 15.22
CA PHE A 61 6.04 13.88 15.80
C PHE A 61 5.24 15.13 16.23
N GLU A 62 5.89 16.07 16.93
CA GLU A 62 5.28 17.28 17.46
C GLU A 62 4.67 18.16 16.35
N PHE A 63 5.37 18.33 15.23
CA PHE A 63 4.90 19.11 14.07
C PHE A 63 4.18 18.24 13.03
N ARG A 64 4.02 16.94 13.28
CA ARG A 64 3.46 15.94 12.34
C ARG A 64 4.08 15.99 10.94
N SER A 65 5.38 16.26 10.87
CA SER A 65 6.09 16.37 9.59
C SER A 65 6.51 14.98 9.10
N MET A 66 5.92 14.56 7.98
CA MET A 66 6.26 13.29 7.32
C MET A 66 6.26 13.40 5.80
N LYS A 67 6.92 12.45 5.14
CA LYS A 67 6.87 12.24 3.69
C LYS A 67 6.77 10.75 3.37
N ALA A 68 5.78 10.36 2.58
CA ALA A 68 5.62 8.97 2.15
C ALA A 68 6.64 8.60 1.06
N TYR A 69 7.23 7.42 1.21
CA TYR A 69 8.04 6.73 0.21
C TYR A 69 7.29 5.45 -0.22
N VAL A 70 6.90 5.38 -1.50
CA VAL A 70 6.23 4.19 -2.04
C VAL A 70 7.29 3.26 -2.63
N VAL A 71 7.51 2.13 -1.97
CA VAL A 71 8.44 1.10 -2.39
C VAL A 71 7.70 0.13 -3.31
N LYS A 72 8.10 0.09 -4.58
CA LYS A 72 7.50 -0.79 -5.59
C LYS A 72 8.41 -1.98 -5.87
N GLY A 73 7.80 -3.11 -6.21
CA GLY A 73 8.48 -4.35 -6.62
C GLY A 73 9.43 -4.86 -5.55
N ILE A 74 8.97 -4.86 -4.29
CA ILE A 74 9.73 -5.42 -3.17
C ILE A 74 9.36 -6.89 -3.00
N ASP A 75 10.37 -7.74 -2.85
CA ASP A 75 10.19 -9.13 -2.46
C ASP A 75 10.19 -9.23 -0.93
N LEU A 76 8.99 -9.37 -0.36
CA LEU A 76 8.78 -9.45 1.08
C LEU A 76 9.32 -10.77 1.67
N THR A 77 9.52 -11.80 0.84
CA THR A 77 9.99 -13.11 1.28
C THR A 77 11.50 -13.17 1.50
N THR A 78 12.24 -12.20 0.95
CA THR A 78 13.70 -12.13 1.05
C THR A 78 14.19 -10.85 1.73
N THR A 79 13.45 -9.76 1.66
CA THR A 79 13.86 -8.48 2.26
C THR A 79 13.73 -8.53 3.78
N SER A 80 14.79 -8.18 4.52
CA SER A 80 14.73 -8.03 5.99
C SER A 80 14.27 -6.64 6.43
N VAL A 81 14.00 -6.47 7.73
CA VAL A 81 13.70 -5.15 8.31
C VAL A 81 14.87 -4.19 8.13
N ALA A 82 16.09 -4.66 8.38
CA ALA A 82 17.30 -3.86 8.23
C ALA A 82 17.53 -3.41 6.78
N ASP A 83 17.27 -4.29 5.80
CA ASP A 83 17.40 -3.96 4.37
C ASP A 83 16.40 -2.88 3.96
N LEU A 84 15.14 -3.00 4.40
CA LEU A 84 14.10 -2.01 4.13
C LEU A 84 14.47 -0.64 4.72
N GLU A 85 14.95 -0.62 5.97
CA GLU A 85 15.41 0.59 6.64
C GLU A 85 16.54 1.26 5.86
N GLN A 86 17.60 0.51 5.53
CA GLN A 86 18.74 1.04 4.77
C GLN A 86 18.32 1.58 3.41
N ARG A 87 17.43 0.88 2.71
CA ARG A 87 16.85 1.35 1.43
C ARG A 87 16.13 2.69 1.60
N CYS A 88 15.29 2.83 2.63
CA CYS A 88 14.58 4.07 2.92
C CYS A 88 15.55 5.20 3.30
N VAL A 89 16.54 4.93 4.13
CA VAL A 89 17.55 5.93 4.52
C VAL A 89 18.35 6.40 3.30
N ASN A 90 18.73 5.48 2.40
CA ASN A 90 19.41 5.82 1.15
C ASN A 90 18.52 6.67 0.22
N GLU A 91 17.24 6.33 0.11
CA GLU A 91 16.25 7.11 -0.64
C GLU A 91 16.18 8.55 -0.12
N VAL A 92 16.08 8.74 1.20
CA VAL A 92 16.01 10.07 1.83
C VAL A 92 17.27 10.88 1.52
N ARG A 93 18.46 10.26 1.51
CA ARG A 93 19.73 10.93 1.20
C ARG A 93 19.82 11.37 -0.26
N THR A 94 19.40 10.51 -1.18
CA THR A 94 19.70 10.66 -2.61
C THR A 94 18.58 11.38 -3.36
N ASN A 95 17.32 11.03 -3.14
CA ASN A 95 16.21 11.54 -3.92
C ASN A 95 15.94 13.04 -3.62
N PRO A 96 15.90 13.92 -4.65
CA PRO A 96 15.58 15.34 -4.50
C PRO A 96 14.24 15.63 -3.81
N ALA A 97 13.26 14.73 -3.94
CA ALA A 97 11.96 14.85 -3.29
C ALA A 97 12.06 14.88 -1.75
N PHE A 98 13.14 14.33 -1.19
CA PHE A 98 13.42 14.30 0.25
C PHE A 98 14.39 15.40 0.70
N LYS A 99 14.65 16.44 -0.11
CA LYS A 99 15.57 17.54 0.24
C LYS A 99 15.38 18.10 1.65
N ALA A 100 14.13 18.28 2.10
CA ALA A 100 13.81 18.80 3.44
C ALA A 100 14.03 17.78 4.59
N PHE A 101 14.25 16.52 4.27
CA PHE A 101 14.42 15.38 5.19
C PHE A 101 15.88 14.88 5.22
N ARG A 102 16.73 15.26 4.26
CA ARG A 102 18.12 14.76 4.13
C ARG A 102 18.96 14.88 5.39
N SER A 103 18.92 16.02 6.06
CA SER A 103 19.68 16.24 7.31
C SER A 103 19.24 15.32 8.45
N TYR A 104 18.02 14.76 8.35
CA TYR A 104 17.43 13.87 9.33
C TYR A 104 17.69 12.38 9.01
N ALA A 105 18.14 12.04 7.80
CA ALA A 105 18.40 10.66 7.40
C ALA A 105 19.31 9.85 8.36
N PRO A 106 20.37 10.42 8.99
CA PRO A 106 21.20 9.69 9.95
C PRO A 106 20.49 9.33 11.26
N LYS A 107 19.33 9.92 11.55
CA LYS A 107 18.54 9.70 12.78
C LYS A 107 17.42 8.67 12.61
N LEU A 108 17.19 8.19 11.39
CA LEU A 108 16.13 7.23 11.09
C LEU A 108 16.64 5.82 11.39
N ASP A 109 16.11 5.19 12.44
CA ASP A 109 16.64 3.94 13.01
C ASP A 109 15.55 2.91 13.38
N THR A 110 14.27 3.30 13.27
CA THR A 110 13.17 2.51 13.80
C THR A 110 12.00 2.44 12.83
N LEU A 111 11.62 1.21 12.47
CA LEU A 111 10.41 0.90 11.73
C LEU A 111 9.27 0.48 12.66
N LYS A 112 8.05 0.92 12.35
CA LYS A 112 6.82 0.49 13.01
C LYS A 112 5.72 0.25 11.99
N LEU A 113 4.93 -0.80 12.16
CA LEU A 113 3.69 -0.97 11.38
C LEU A 113 2.72 0.17 11.72
N TYR A 114 2.15 0.83 10.71
CA TYR A 114 1.24 1.96 10.93
C TYR A 114 -0.21 1.49 11.04
N THR A 115 -0.64 0.67 10.09
CA THR A 115 -1.98 0.09 10.02
C THR A 115 -1.90 -1.36 9.56
N ARG A 116 -2.89 -2.16 9.98
CA ARG A 116 -3.20 -3.45 9.38
C ARG A 116 -4.47 -3.30 8.56
N ALA A 117 -4.61 -4.09 7.50
CA ALA A 117 -5.86 -4.19 6.78
C ALA A 117 -7.00 -4.52 7.77
N HIS A 118 -8.11 -3.78 7.68
CA HIS A 118 -9.29 -3.92 8.56
C HIS A 118 -9.11 -3.54 10.04
N GLY A 119 -7.97 -2.97 10.44
CA GLY A 119 -7.78 -2.40 11.78
C GLY A 119 -8.48 -1.05 11.95
N SER A 120 -8.79 -0.68 13.20
CA SER A 120 -9.23 0.68 13.53
C SER A 120 -8.15 1.69 13.15
N LYS A 121 -8.55 2.78 12.49
CA LYS A 121 -7.64 3.89 12.21
C LYS A 121 -7.17 4.49 13.54
N THR A 122 -5.87 4.73 13.66
CA THR A 122 -5.33 5.41 14.85
C THR A 122 -5.88 6.83 14.95
N THR A 123 -6.12 7.29 16.17
CA THR A 123 -6.53 8.67 16.47
C THR A 123 -5.38 9.66 16.23
N ASN A 124 -4.13 9.19 16.25
CA ASN A 124 -2.96 10.01 16.04
C ASN A 124 -2.48 9.96 14.58
N LEU A 125 -2.63 11.10 13.89
CA LEU A 125 -2.34 11.23 12.46
C LEU A 125 -0.86 11.02 12.07
N ILE A 126 0.08 11.16 13.01
CA ILE A 126 1.51 11.01 12.68
C ILE A 126 1.99 9.58 12.88
N ILE A 127 1.56 8.88 13.93
CA ILE A 127 2.02 7.52 14.25
C ILE A 127 0.95 6.78 15.07
N ASN A 128 0.86 5.46 14.91
CA ASN A 128 0.05 4.64 15.79
C ASN A 128 0.72 4.54 17.18
N LEU A 129 0.01 4.85 18.27
CA LEU A 129 0.52 4.77 19.64
C LEU A 129 -0.01 3.54 20.41
N ASP A 130 -1.08 2.92 19.92
CA ASP A 130 -1.85 1.90 20.65
C ASP A 130 -1.22 0.51 20.58
N HIS A 131 -0.34 0.28 19.60
CA HIS A 131 0.31 -1.01 19.35
C HIS A 131 1.83 -0.93 19.54
N PRO A 132 2.36 -1.03 20.77
CA PRO A 132 3.80 -1.06 21.01
C PRO A 132 4.48 -2.31 20.41
N GLU A 133 3.76 -3.41 20.26
CA GLU A 133 4.22 -4.67 19.68
C GLU A 133 4.48 -4.59 18.16
N TRP A 134 3.95 -3.56 17.50
CA TRP A 134 4.18 -3.31 16.06
C TRP A 134 5.50 -2.62 15.75
N LEU A 135 6.22 -2.23 16.79
CA LEU A 135 7.55 -1.68 16.68
C LEU A 135 8.51 -2.80 16.30
N LEU A 136 9.24 -2.67 15.19
CA LEU A 136 10.12 -3.72 14.69
C LEU A 136 11.49 -3.65 15.38
N THR A 137 11.53 -3.73 16.72
CA THR A 137 12.76 -3.92 17.51
C THR A 137 13.20 -5.37 17.48
N ASP A 138 14.46 -5.66 17.82
CA ASP A 138 14.93 -7.05 17.90
C ASP A 138 14.11 -7.88 18.89
N ASP A 139 13.74 -7.31 20.05
CA ASP A 139 12.90 -8.00 21.04
C ASP A 139 11.52 -8.37 20.47
N ASN A 140 10.85 -7.43 19.80
CA ASN A 140 9.54 -7.68 19.22
C ASN A 140 9.63 -8.63 18.02
N VAL A 141 10.67 -8.50 17.19
CA VAL A 141 10.92 -9.42 16.07
C VAL A 141 11.18 -10.83 16.59
N ALA A 142 11.98 -11.00 17.65
CA ALA A 142 12.23 -12.30 18.27
C ALA A 142 10.97 -12.89 18.92
N ALA A 143 10.09 -12.05 19.45
CA ALA A 143 8.80 -12.49 19.99
C ALA A 143 7.82 -12.93 18.89
N MET A 144 7.81 -12.25 17.73
CA MET A 144 6.96 -12.60 16.58
C MET A 144 7.49 -13.80 15.80
N VAL A 145 8.81 -13.86 15.62
CA VAL A 145 9.51 -14.90 14.84
C VAL A 145 10.68 -15.42 15.68
N PRO A 146 10.46 -16.47 16.50
CA PRO A 146 11.48 -17.02 17.40
C PRO A 146 12.78 -17.36 16.67
N GLY A 147 13.90 -16.90 17.25
CA GLY A 147 15.24 -17.14 16.71
C GLY A 147 15.67 -16.18 15.59
N LYS A 148 14.89 -15.14 15.30
CA LYS A 148 15.24 -14.10 14.33
C LYS A 148 15.40 -12.73 14.96
N SER A 149 16.14 -11.87 14.27
CA SER A 149 16.38 -10.46 14.58
C SER A 149 15.89 -9.59 13.41
N ARG A 150 15.93 -8.26 13.56
CA ARG A 150 15.63 -7.32 12.46
C ARG A 150 16.47 -7.57 11.21
N ALA A 151 17.69 -8.08 11.37
CA ALA A 151 18.60 -8.36 10.27
C ALA A 151 18.28 -9.67 9.53
N THR A 152 17.49 -10.57 10.11
CA THR A 152 17.27 -11.93 9.57
C THR A 152 15.81 -12.29 9.36
N ALA A 153 14.88 -11.64 10.04
CA ALA A 153 13.46 -11.80 9.81
C ALA A 153 13.06 -11.07 8.52
N THR A 154 12.36 -11.78 7.64
CA THR A 154 11.86 -11.20 6.40
C THR A 154 10.56 -10.46 6.66
N LEU A 155 10.22 -9.51 5.79
CA LEU A 155 9.00 -8.73 5.95
C LEU A 155 7.74 -9.63 5.94
N ALA A 156 7.73 -10.66 5.09
CA ALA A 156 6.65 -11.64 5.02
C ALA A 156 6.48 -12.44 6.33
N GLU A 157 7.57 -12.82 6.99
CA GLU A 157 7.52 -13.54 8.28
C GLU A 157 6.94 -12.69 9.41
N LEU A 158 7.09 -11.37 9.31
CA LEU A 158 6.49 -10.40 10.22
C LEU A 158 5.02 -10.09 9.90
N GLY A 159 4.45 -10.76 8.90
CA GLY A 159 3.08 -10.56 8.44
C GLY A 159 2.87 -9.25 7.68
N ILE A 160 3.93 -8.68 7.11
CA ILE A 160 3.80 -7.54 6.18
C ILE A 160 3.36 -8.10 4.83
N GLU A 161 2.33 -7.48 4.27
CA GLU A 161 1.75 -7.87 2.98
C GLU A 161 1.76 -6.70 2.00
N ASN A 162 1.31 -6.93 0.78
CA ASN A 162 1.08 -5.87 -0.20
C ASN A 162 0.18 -4.76 0.37
N GLU A 163 0.45 -3.53 -0.05
CA GLU A 163 -0.23 -2.28 0.31
C GLU A 163 -0.16 -1.89 1.79
N HIS A 164 0.64 -2.59 2.61
CA HIS A 164 0.85 -2.19 4.00
C HIS A 164 1.60 -0.87 4.13
N GLU A 165 1.26 -0.14 5.19
CA GLU A 165 1.91 1.11 5.58
C GLU A 165 2.80 0.89 6.80
N LEU A 166 4.05 1.34 6.71
CA LEU A 166 5.00 1.39 7.80
C LEU A 166 5.43 2.83 8.06
N SER A 167 6.00 3.10 9.23
CA SER A 167 6.60 4.39 9.58
C SER A 167 8.07 4.19 9.92
N LEU A 168 8.94 5.05 9.38
CA LEU A 168 10.36 5.11 9.70
C LEU A 168 10.66 6.43 10.41
N PHE A 169 11.30 6.37 11.57
CA PHE A 169 11.52 7.51 12.46
C PHE A 169 12.74 7.31 13.37
N ASN A 170 13.03 8.32 14.19
CA ASN A 170 14.02 8.26 15.26
C ASN A 170 13.42 7.70 16.56
N ARG A 171 14.06 6.68 17.14
CA ARG A 171 13.58 6.00 18.35
C ARG A 171 13.42 6.94 19.54
N ASP A 172 14.44 7.74 19.84
CA ASP A 172 14.46 8.59 21.02
C ASP A 172 13.38 9.67 20.96
N GLU A 173 13.13 10.24 19.77
CA GLU A 173 12.05 11.21 19.55
C GLU A 173 10.67 10.57 19.71
N TYR A 174 10.50 9.31 19.29
CA TYR A 174 9.26 8.57 19.51
C TYR A 174 8.99 8.32 20.99
N GLU A 175 10.00 7.93 21.77
CA GLU A 175 9.88 7.70 23.22
C GLU A 175 9.57 8.99 23.97
N ARG A 176 10.21 10.11 23.61
CA ARG A 176 9.87 11.43 24.17
C ARG A 176 8.43 11.83 23.85
N PHE A 177 7.98 11.59 22.63
CA PHE A 177 6.61 11.89 22.22
C PHE A 177 5.57 10.98 22.91
N LEU A 178 5.90 9.72 23.19
CA LEU A 178 5.04 8.85 24.00
C LEU A 178 4.85 9.38 25.42
N ALA A 179 5.92 9.90 26.04
CA ALA A 179 5.88 10.45 27.39
C ALA A 179 5.08 11.75 27.48
N ASN A 180 5.08 12.56 26.42
CA ASN A 180 4.31 13.80 26.32
C ASN A 180 3.81 14.01 24.87
N PRO A 181 2.64 13.47 24.50
CA PRO A 181 2.12 13.52 23.14
C PRO A 181 1.51 14.89 22.81
N GLU A 182 2.32 15.94 22.93
CA GLU A 182 1.95 17.30 22.56
C GLU A 182 2.26 17.56 21.10
N VAL A 183 1.29 18.17 20.45
CA VAL A 183 1.36 18.55 19.05
C VAL A 183 1.41 20.04 18.95
N ARG A 184 2.46 20.53 18.32
CA ARG A 184 2.69 21.95 18.10
C ARG A 184 2.11 22.34 16.75
N TRP A 185 1.37 23.43 16.75
CA TRP A 185 1.01 24.12 15.52
C TRP A 185 2.15 25.10 15.20
N ASP A 186 2.47 25.28 13.92
CA ASP A 186 3.39 26.34 13.50
C ASP A 186 2.82 27.68 13.97
N SER A 187 3.37 28.23 15.06
CA SER A 187 2.97 29.52 15.62
C SER A 187 3.66 30.68 14.90
N THR A 188 3.77 30.60 13.58
CA THR A 188 4.40 31.61 12.70
C THR A 188 3.97 31.30 11.26
N GLY A 189 3.32 32.17 10.49
CA GLY A 189 2.80 33.53 10.61
C GLY A 189 2.12 33.85 9.28
#